data_AF-A0A7D5VJA7-F1
#
_entry.id   AF-A0A7D5VJA7-F1
#
_cell.length_a   1.000
_cell.length_b   1.000
_cell.length_c   1.000
_cell.angle_alpha   90.00
_cell.angle_beta   90.00
_cell.angle_gamma   90.00
#
_symmetry.space_group_name_H-M   'P 1'
#
loop_
_entity.id
_entity.type
_entity.pdbx_description
1 polymer ?
#
loop_
_entity_poly.entity_id
_entity_poly.type
_entity_poly.pdbx_seq_one_letter_code
_entity_poly.pdbx_strand_id
1 'polypeptide(L)'
;MQKFDTPAPVSVVLDIPAGRVQLIAADRADTTVEVRPSDASKGRDVKAAERTEVAYGDGVLRIEVPAAGNRILGPSGSIEVTVQLPAGSRVEAKTASGEFRGVGRLGDVVFEGAQGTVKLDETASARLALQAGDISVGRLGADAEISTQKGDLQVTEAMGGTVTLRTEHGAISVGAARGVSATLDAGTSYGRVHNTLKNAEGSGADLHIHATTAYGDITARSL
;
A
#
# COMPACT_ATOMS: atom_id res chain seq x y z
N MET A 1 -23.64 0.46 -5.26
CA MET A 1 -22.89 1.46 -4.46
C MET A 1 -23.55 1.56 -3.09
N GLN A 2 -22.78 1.40 -2.02
CA GLN A 2 -23.21 1.55 -0.62
C GLN A 2 -22.62 2.84 -0.04
N LYS A 3 -23.32 3.47 0.89
CA LYS A 3 -22.92 4.75 1.51
C LYS A 3 -23.12 4.71 3.02
N PHE A 4 -22.15 5.23 3.76
CA PHE A 4 -22.14 5.31 5.22
C PHE A 4 -21.76 6.73 5.68
N ASP A 5 -22.50 7.27 6.66
CA ASP A 5 -22.16 8.54 7.28
C ASP A 5 -20.95 8.35 8.21
N THR A 6 -19.84 9.01 7.88
CA THR A 6 -18.53 8.82 8.50
C THR A 6 -17.84 10.18 8.62
N PRO A 7 -18.31 11.05 9.55
CA PRO A 7 -17.75 12.40 9.70
C PRO A 7 -16.32 12.39 10.27
N ALA A 8 -15.85 11.25 10.76
CA ALA A 8 -14.48 11.03 11.22
C ALA A 8 -13.82 9.91 10.40
N PRO A 9 -12.48 9.87 10.33
CA PRO A 9 -11.74 8.80 9.67
C PRO A 9 -12.13 7.41 10.17
N VAL A 10 -12.21 6.45 9.26
CA VAL A 10 -12.61 5.06 9.55
C VAL A 10 -11.41 4.11 9.50
N SER A 11 -11.63 2.88 9.95
CA SER A 11 -10.71 1.76 9.68
C SER A 11 -11.32 0.87 8.59
N VAL A 12 -10.62 0.67 7.49
CA VAL A 12 -11.06 -0.19 6.39
C VAL A 12 -10.31 -1.51 6.46
N VAL A 13 -11.03 -2.63 6.46
CA VAL A 13 -10.46 -3.98 6.40
C VAL A 13 -10.95 -4.64 5.11
N LEU A 14 -10.01 -5.07 4.26
CA LEU A 14 -10.26 -5.66 2.95
C LEU A 14 -9.61 -7.05 2.86
N ASP A 15 -10.39 -8.06 2.48
CA ASP A 15 -9.87 -9.37 2.06
C ASP A 15 -10.45 -9.72 0.69
N ILE A 16 -9.67 -9.40 -0.35
CA ILE A 16 -10.09 -9.51 -1.75
C ILE A 16 -9.17 -10.49 -2.48
N PRO A 17 -9.66 -11.68 -2.88
CA PRO A 17 -8.82 -12.71 -3.49
C PRO A 17 -8.07 -12.24 -4.73
N ALA A 18 -8.77 -11.55 -5.64
CA ALA A 18 -8.17 -11.03 -6.85
C ALA A 18 -8.86 -9.78 -7.39
N GLY A 19 -8.08 -8.91 -8.03
CA GLY A 19 -8.58 -7.81 -8.83
C GLY A 19 -7.96 -6.45 -8.49
N ARG A 20 -8.76 -5.40 -8.44
CA ARG A 20 -8.28 -4.04 -8.18
C ARG A 20 -8.96 -3.48 -6.95
N VAL A 21 -8.17 -2.93 -6.03
CA VAL A 21 -8.66 -2.17 -4.88
C VAL A 21 -8.17 -0.74 -5.03
N GLN A 22 -9.11 0.21 -5.07
CA GLN A 22 -8.83 1.63 -5.14
C GLN A 22 -9.45 2.36 -3.94
N LEU A 23 -8.60 3.01 -3.16
CA LEU A 23 -8.99 3.84 -2.03
C LEU A 23 -8.76 5.30 -2.38
N ILE A 24 -9.78 6.13 -2.20
CA ILE A 24 -9.76 7.56 -2.50
C ILE A 24 -10.05 8.32 -1.22
N ALA A 25 -8.98 8.79 -0.58
CA ALA A 25 -9.01 9.55 0.66
C ALA A 25 -9.11 11.05 0.36
N ALA A 26 -10.19 11.69 0.80
CA ALA A 26 -10.44 13.11 0.56
C ALA A 26 -11.06 13.79 1.79
N ASP A 27 -11.13 15.12 1.78
CA ASP A 27 -11.84 15.87 2.83
C ASP A 27 -13.36 15.72 2.61
N ARG A 28 -13.92 14.64 3.17
CA ARG A 28 -15.33 14.24 3.07
C ARG A 28 -15.84 13.68 4.40
N ALA A 29 -17.15 13.70 4.59
CA ALA A 29 -17.82 13.25 5.81
C ALA A 29 -18.64 11.96 5.61
N ASP A 30 -18.44 11.27 4.49
CA ASP A 30 -19.10 10.02 4.15
C ASP A 30 -18.10 9.03 3.56
N THR A 31 -18.47 7.75 3.57
CA THR A 31 -17.72 6.67 2.98
C THR A 31 -18.61 5.96 1.97
N THR A 32 -18.13 5.79 0.73
CA THR A 32 -18.85 5.07 -0.32
C THR A 32 -18.06 3.86 -0.76
N VAL A 33 -18.77 2.76 -1.02
CA VAL A 33 -18.20 1.50 -1.50
C VAL A 33 -18.88 1.09 -2.79
N GLU A 34 -18.09 0.87 -3.82
CA GLU A 34 -18.53 0.30 -5.09
C GLU A 34 -17.77 -1.01 -5.33
N VAL A 35 -18.52 -2.08 -5.60
CA VAL A 35 -17.98 -3.39 -5.94
C VAL A 35 -18.50 -3.76 -7.31
N ARG A 36 -17.61 -4.14 -8.21
CA ARG A 36 -17.92 -4.54 -9.59
C ARG A 36 -17.15 -5.80 -9.96
N PRO A 37 -17.68 -6.64 -10.87
CA PRO A 37 -16.85 -7.67 -11.48
C PRO A 37 -15.74 -7.01 -12.30
N SER A 38 -14.52 -7.55 -12.27
CA SER A 38 -13.45 -7.08 -13.16
C SER A 38 -13.79 -7.31 -14.63
N ASP A 39 -14.54 -8.37 -14.93
CA ASP A 39 -15.06 -8.66 -16.27
C ASP A 39 -16.51 -9.14 -16.17
N ALA A 40 -17.45 -8.29 -16.58
CA ALA A 40 -18.89 -8.60 -16.53
C ALA A 40 -19.31 -9.76 -17.46
N SER A 41 -18.47 -10.14 -18.43
CA SER A 41 -18.72 -11.32 -19.28
C SER A 41 -18.34 -12.64 -18.61
N LYS A 42 -17.55 -12.59 -17.53
CA LYS A 42 -17.10 -13.77 -16.79
C LYS A 42 -18.01 -14.03 -15.60
N GLY A 43 -18.83 -15.07 -15.69
CA GLY A 43 -19.76 -15.44 -14.62
C GLY A 43 -19.12 -15.67 -13.25
N ARG A 44 -17.83 -16.02 -13.18
CA ARG A 44 -17.09 -16.13 -11.91
C ARG A 44 -16.80 -14.76 -11.26
N ASP A 45 -16.51 -13.74 -12.06
CA ASP A 45 -16.23 -12.38 -11.59
C ASP A 45 -17.54 -11.73 -11.13
N VAL A 46 -18.62 -11.93 -11.90
CA VAL A 46 -19.99 -11.53 -11.52
C VAL A 46 -20.38 -12.15 -10.18
N LYS A 47 -20.22 -13.47 -10.02
CA LYS A 47 -20.51 -14.17 -8.76
C LYS A 47 -19.66 -13.68 -7.59
N ALA A 48 -18.39 -13.35 -7.82
CA ALA A 48 -17.53 -12.83 -6.76
C ALA A 48 -18.01 -11.43 -6.30
N ALA A 49 -18.36 -10.55 -7.24
CA ALA A 49 -18.91 -9.23 -6.93
C ALA A 49 -20.25 -9.32 -6.20
N GLU A 50 -21.17 -10.19 -6.65
CA GLU A 50 -22.48 -10.41 -6.01
C GLU A 50 -22.38 -10.97 -4.59
N ARG A 51 -21.34 -11.78 -4.31
CA ARG A 51 -21.09 -12.39 -3.00
C ARG A 51 -20.28 -11.51 -2.07
N THR A 52 -19.72 -10.41 -2.55
CA THR A 52 -18.90 -9.54 -1.72
C THR A 52 -19.75 -8.94 -0.63
N GLU A 53 -19.36 -9.16 0.62
CA GLU A 53 -20.01 -8.60 1.78
C GLU A 53 -19.36 -7.27 2.14
N VAL A 54 -20.19 -6.27 2.42
CA VAL A 54 -19.74 -4.95 2.88
C VAL A 54 -20.51 -4.64 4.14
N ALA A 55 -19.81 -4.44 5.25
CA ALA A 55 -20.40 -4.14 6.53
C ALA A 55 -19.67 -2.96 7.19
N TYR A 56 -20.43 -2.03 7.74
CA TYR A 56 -19.88 -0.92 8.52
C TYR A 56 -20.49 -0.94 9.93
N GLY A 57 -19.63 -0.91 10.94
CA GLY A 57 -20.02 -0.88 12.34
C GLY A 57 -18.83 -0.51 13.22
N ASP A 58 -19.08 0.23 14.29
CA ASP A 58 -18.06 0.63 15.28
C ASP A 58 -16.83 1.34 14.66
N GLY A 59 -17.05 2.13 13.61
CA GLY A 59 -15.97 2.85 12.90
C GLY A 59 -15.14 1.98 11.96
N VAL A 60 -15.51 0.70 11.77
CA VAL A 60 -14.80 -0.25 10.91
C VAL A 60 -15.66 -0.61 9.70
N LEU A 61 -15.12 -0.37 8.51
CA LEU A 61 -15.67 -0.84 7.24
C LEU A 61 -14.97 -2.15 6.85
N ARG A 62 -15.73 -3.25 6.79
CA ARG A 62 -15.23 -4.57 6.36
C ARG A 62 -15.76 -4.87 4.96
N ILE A 63 -14.87 -5.30 4.08
CA ILE A 63 -15.17 -5.73 2.71
C ILE A 63 -14.48 -7.06 2.48
N GLU A 64 -15.26 -8.13 2.34
CA GLU A 64 -14.74 -9.49 2.21
C GLU A 64 -15.45 -10.22 1.08
N VAL A 65 -14.71 -11.06 0.35
CA VAL A 65 -15.31 -12.07 -0.52
C VAL A 65 -15.33 -13.38 0.24
N PRO A 66 -16.49 -13.84 0.75
CA PRO A 66 -16.57 -15.05 1.54
C PRO A 66 -15.95 -16.23 0.79
N ALA A 67 -15.12 -17.02 1.48
CA ALA A 67 -14.61 -18.25 0.92
C ALA A 67 -15.78 -19.13 0.47
N ALA A 68 -15.80 -19.53 -0.80
CA ALA A 68 -16.79 -20.50 -1.24
C ALA A 68 -16.64 -21.75 -0.37
N GLY A 69 -17.73 -22.19 0.26
CA GLY A 69 -17.75 -23.27 1.26
C GLY A 69 -17.05 -24.57 0.86
N ASN A 70 -16.73 -24.77 -0.42
CA ASN A 70 -15.79 -25.76 -0.90
C ASN A 70 -14.69 -25.10 -1.76
N ARG A 71 -13.49 -24.90 -1.19
CA ARG A 71 -12.25 -24.46 -1.86
C ARG A 71 -11.75 -25.39 -2.99
N ILE A 72 -12.52 -26.43 -3.31
CA ILE A 72 -12.26 -27.46 -4.35
C ILE A 72 -12.76 -26.99 -5.74
N LEU A 73 -13.66 -26.00 -5.82
CA LEU A 73 -14.30 -25.57 -7.07
C LEU A 73 -13.75 -24.25 -7.62
N GLY A 74 -12.56 -24.31 -8.22
CA GLY A 74 -12.09 -23.38 -9.25
C GLY A 74 -11.54 -22.02 -8.78
N PRO A 75 -10.93 -21.25 -9.71
CA PRO A 75 -10.29 -19.96 -9.40
C PRO A 75 -11.30 -18.95 -8.86
N SER A 76 -10.91 -18.21 -7.82
CA SER A 76 -11.68 -17.08 -7.29
C SER A 76 -11.95 -16.07 -8.41
N GLY A 77 -13.17 -15.54 -8.47
CA GLY A 77 -13.48 -14.43 -9.37
C GLY A 77 -12.67 -13.19 -9.02
N SER A 78 -12.49 -12.31 -10.02
CA SER A 78 -11.80 -11.03 -9.87
C SER A 78 -12.81 -9.89 -9.74
N ILE A 79 -12.56 -8.96 -8.82
CA ILE A 79 -13.45 -7.81 -8.58
C ILE A 79 -12.68 -6.49 -8.59
N GLU A 80 -13.38 -5.41 -8.92
CA GLU A 80 -12.93 -4.05 -8.70
C GLU A 80 -13.69 -3.47 -7.49
N VAL A 81 -12.94 -3.04 -6.47
CA VAL A 81 -13.47 -2.40 -5.28
C VAL A 81 -12.97 -0.97 -5.25
N THR A 82 -13.88 -0.01 -5.30
CA THR A 82 -13.58 1.40 -5.10
C THR A 82 -14.19 1.85 -3.78
N VAL A 83 -13.35 2.32 -2.86
CA VAL A 83 -13.79 2.95 -1.61
C VAL A 83 -13.38 4.40 -1.65
N GLN A 84 -14.33 5.30 -1.41
CA GLN A 84 -14.02 6.70 -1.18
C GLN A 84 -14.34 7.03 0.27
N LEU A 85 -13.41 7.68 0.97
CA LEU A 85 -13.43 7.75 2.43
C LEU A 85 -12.76 9.04 2.95
N PRO A 86 -13.00 9.43 4.22
CA PRO A 86 -12.35 10.59 4.82
C PRO A 86 -10.82 10.45 4.86
N ALA A 87 -10.11 11.55 4.60
CA ALA A 87 -8.65 11.61 4.73
C ALA A 87 -8.18 11.20 6.13
N GLY A 88 -7.03 10.52 6.21
CA GLY A 88 -6.48 10.00 7.45
C GLY A 88 -7.08 8.67 7.94
N SER A 89 -7.99 8.07 7.16
CA SER A 89 -8.52 6.74 7.49
C SER A 89 -7.45 5.66 7.36
N ARG A 90 -7.57 4.64 8.22
CA ARG A 90 -6.64 3.51 8.31
C ARG A 90 -7.09 2.40 7.39
N VAL A 91 -6.14 1.63 6.89
CA VAL A 91 -6.41 0.54 5.95
C VAL A 91 -5.62 -0.69 6.34
N GLU A 92 -6.31 -1.82 6.41
CA GLU A 92 -5.73 -3.15 6.41
C GLU A 92 -6.27 -3.89 5.19
N ALA A 93 -5.41 -4.33 4.28
CA ALA A 93 -5.82 -4.95 3.04
C ALA A 93 -5.01 -6.20 2.72
N LYS A 94 -5.71 -7.26 2.30
CA LYS A 94 -5.13 -8.50 1.83
C LYS A 94 -5.61 -8.80 0.42
N THR A 95 -4.67 -9.05 -0.49
CA THR A 95 -5.01 -9.49 -1.85
C THR A 95 -4.06 -10.56 -2.36
N ALA A 96 -4.58 -11.67 -2.89
CA ALA A 96 -3.69 -12.70 -3.43
C ALA A 96 -3.10 -12.26 -4.78
N SER A 97 -3.91 -11.66 -5.66
CA SER A 97 -3.45 -11.17 -6.95
C SER A 97 -4.17 -9.88 -7.35
N GLY A 98 -3.45 -8.75 -7.46
CA GLY A 98 -4.15 -7.53 -7.80
C GLY A 98 -3.37 -6.22 -7.70
N GLU A 99 -4.02 -5.15 -8.14
CA GLU A 99 -3.53 -3.79 -7.96
C GLU A 99 -4.16 -3.18 -6.70
N PHE A 100 -3.33 -2.60 -5.83
CA PHE A 100 -3.79 -1.81 -4.69
C PHE A 100 -3.35 -0.36 -4.87
N ARG A 101 -4.33 0.54 -4.98
CA ARG A 101 -4.11 1.96 -5.21
C ARG A 101 -4.72 2.81 -4.11
N GLY A 102 -3.89 3.56 -3.40
CA GLY A 102 -4.31 4.64 -2.51
C GLY A 102 -4.10 6.00 -3.16
N VAL A 103 -5.17 6.79 -3.24
CA VAL A 103 -5.17 8.17 -3.75
C VAL A 103 -5.53 9.12 -2.62
N GLY A 104 -4.78 10.20 -2.49
CA GLY A 104 -4.94 11.16 -1.40
C GLY A 104 -4.27 10.72 -0.09
N ARG A 105 -4.61 11.39 1.01
CA ARG A 105 -3.94 11.24 2.31
C ARG A 105 -4.57 10.10 3.11
N LEU A 106 -3.97 8.93 3.06
CA LEU A 106 -4.33 7.81 3.94
C LEU A 106 -3.64 7.97 5.31
N GLY A 107 -4.22 7.34 6.33
CA GLY A 107 -3.62 7.20 7.65
C GLY A 107 -2.57 6.11 7.66
N ASP A 108 -2.72 5.12 8.54
CA ASP A 108 -1.84 3.96 8.57
C ASP A 108 -2.33 2.90 7.57
N VAL A 109 -1.41 2.39 6.74
CA VAL A 109 -1.73 1.37 5.73
C VAL A 109 -0.95 0.09 6.01
N VAL A 110 -1.66 -0.99 6.23
CA VAL A 110 -1.15 -2.36 6.29
C VAL A 110 -1.62 -3.11 5.05
N PHE A 111 -0.69 -3.66 4.29
CA PHE A 111 -1.01 -4.42 3.08
C PHE A 111 -0.19 -5.72 3.02
N GLU A 112 -0.87 -6.83 2.76
CA GLU A 112 -0.24 -8.11 2.45
C GLU A 112 -0.78 -8.63 1.11
N GLY A 113 0.13 -9.00 0.21
CA GLY A 113 -0.28 -9.68 -1.01
C GLY A 113 0.73 -10.64 -1.58
N ALA A 114 0.29 -11.48 -2.52
CA ALA A 114 1.20 -12.38 -3.23
C ALA A 114 1.73 -11.72 -4.51
N GLN A 115 0.85 -11.31 -5.42
CA GLN A 115 1.27 -10.80 -6.74
C GLN A 115 0.55 -9.51 -7.12
N GLY A 116 1.27 -8.51 -7.63
CA GLY A 116 0.64 -7.34 -8.24
C GLY A 116 1.41 -6.04 -8.05
N THR A 117 0.72 -4.93 -7.86
CA THR A 117 1.36 -3.61 -7.69
C THR A 117 0.69 -2.85 -6.58
N VAL A 118 1.49 -2.20 -5.74
CA VAL A 118 1.03 -1.31 -4.69
C VAL A 118 1.45 0.10 -5.02
N LYS A 119 0.49 1.03 -5.04
CA LYS A 119 0.77 2.45 -5.21
C LYS A 119 0.00 3.28 -4.21
N LEU A 120 0.70 4.08 -3.42
CA LEU A 120 0.14 5.02 -2.46
C LEU A 120 0.59 6.43 -2.82
N ASP A 121 -0.35 7.36 -2.95
CA ASP A 121 0.00 8.76 -3.20
C ASP A 121 0.57 9.42 -1.92
N GLU A 122 -0.14 9.30 -0.79
CA GLU A 122 0.30 9.80 0.52
C GLU A 122 -0.22 8.90 1.66
N THR A 123 0.62 8.62 2.65
CA THR A 123 0.25 7.80 3.82
C THR A 123 1.00 8.29 5.07
N ALA A 124 0.36 8.19 6.24
CA ALA A 124 1.00 8.55 7.51
C ALA A 124 2.11 7.55 7.87
N SER A 125 1.78 6.26 7.88
CA SER A 125 2.73 5.15 8.03
C SER A 125 2.37 4.00 7.09
N ALA A 126 3.29 3.07 6.86
CA ALA A 126 3.07 1.95 5.95
C ALA A 126 3.75 0.65 6.42
N ARG A 127 3.00 -0.46 6.46
CA ARG A 127 3.53 -1.83 6.58
C ARG A 127 3.08 -2.63 5.36
N LEU A 128 3.94 -2.76 4.36
CA LEU A 128 3.60 -3.32 3.06
C LEU A 128 4.46 -4.57 2.79
N ALA A 129 3.81 -5.69 2.49
CA ALA A 129 4.46 -6.94 2.13
C ALA A 129 3.88 -7.50 0.84
N LEU A 130 4.74 -7.79 -0.13
CA LEU A 130 4.37 -8.43 -1.39
C LEU A 130 5.33 -9.60 -1.69
N GLN A 131 4.89 -10.66 -2.35
CA GLN A 131 5.83 -11.69 -2.81
C GLN A 131 6.46 -11.28 -4.14
N ALA A 132 5.64 -10.89 -5.12
CA ALA A 132 6.11 -10.46 -6.42
C ALA A 132 5.35 -9.24 -6.93
N GLY A 133 6.10 -8.16 -7.12
CA GLY A 133 5.70 -6.94 -7.79
C GLY A 133 6.26 -5.69 -7.12
N ASP A 134 5.90 -4.55 -7.71
CA ASP A 134 6.47 -3.27 -7.37
C ASP A 134 5.62 -2.54 -6.31
N ILE A 135 6.30 -1.82 -5.43
CA ILE A 135 5.66 -1.00 -4.40
C ILE A 135 6.16 0.44 -4.55
N SER A 136 5.22 1.36 -4.71
CA SER A 136 5.50 2.80 -4.82
C SER A 136 4.71 3.60 -3.78
N VAL A 137 5.41 4.45 -3.05
CA VAL A 137 4.84 5.42 -2.12
C VAL A 137 5.28 6.81 -2.56
N GLY A 138 4.33 7.71 -2.78
CA GLY A 138 4.59 9.11 -3.11
C GLY A 138 5.17 9.82 -1.89
N ARG A 139 4.31 10.12 -0.92
CA ARG A 139 4.69 10.78 0.33
C ARG A 139 4.47 9.87 1.53
N LEU A 140 5.49 9.73 2.35
CA LEU A 140 5.47 8.98 3.61
C LEU A 140 5.69 9.94 4.78
N GLY A 141 4.73 10.00 5.69
CA GLY A 141 4.72 10.94 6.81
C GLY A 141 5.61 10.54 8.01
N ALA A 142 5.74 9.25 8.27
CA ALA A 142 6.43 8.70 9.44
C ALA A 142 7.05 7.32 9.11
N ASP A 143 6.97 6.37 10.04
CA ASP A 143 7.60 5.06 9.92
C ASP A 143 7.03 4.22 8.76
N ALA A 144 7.91 3.43 8.13
CA ALA A 144 7.50 2.41 7.17
C ALA A 144 8.35 1.15 7.21
N GLU A 145 7.70 0.01 6.99
CA GLU A 145 8.32 -1.29 6.74
C GLU A 145 7.75 -1.84 5.42
N ILE A 146 8.57 -1.84 4.38
CA ILE A 146 8.16 -2.22 3.03
C ILE A 146 9.06 -3.37 2.54
N SER A 147 8.44 -4.47 2.16
CA SER A 147 9.15 -5.66 1.69
C SER A 147 8.52 -6.27 0.43
N THR A 148 9.37 -6.71 -0.50
CA THR A 148 8.97 -7.56 -1.64
C THR A 148 10.01 -8.65 -1.87
N GLN A 149 9.67 -9.82 -2.40
CA GLN A 149 10.73 -10.77 -2.79
C GLN A 149 11.27 -10.44 -4.19
N LYS A 150 10.40 -9.99 -5.09
CA LYS A 150 10.76 -9.62 -6.44
C LYS A 150 9.98 -8.38 -6.87
N GLY A 151 10.69 -7.32 -7.19
CA GLY A 151 10.11 -6.06 -7.64
C GLY A 151 10.85 -4.88 -7.03
N ASP A 152 10.60 -3.72 -7.62
CA ASP A 152 11.23 -2.48 -7.23
C ASP A 152 10.46 -1.81 -6.09
N LEU A 153 11.20 -1.16 -5.20
CA LEU A 153 10.66 -0.36 -4.10
C LEU A 153 10.97 1.10 -4.34
N GLN A 154 9.94 1.95 -4.32
CA GLN A 154 10.10 3.38 -4.50
C GLN A 154 9.37 4.16 -3.40
N VAL A 155 10.11 5.00 -2.67
CA VAL A 155 9.56 6.04 -1.81
C VAL A 155 10.00 7.38 -2.38
N THR A 156 9.06 8.16 -2.92
CA THR A 156 9.41 9.41 -3.61
C THR A 156 9.85 10.48 -2.62
N GLU A 157 9.16 10.60 -1.49
CA GLU A 157 9.39 11.60 -0.47
C GLU A 157 9.07 11.04 0.93
N ALA A 158 10.09 10.87 1.76
CA ALA A 158 9.98 10.48 3.17
C ALA A 158 10.24 11.70 4.08
N MET A 159 9.32 11.97 4.99
CA MET A 159 9.33 13.15 5.86
C MET A 159 10.09 12.96 7.17
N GLY A 160 10.18 11.73 7.68
CA GLY A 160 10.82 11.42 8.96
C GLY A 160 10.50 10.01 9.42
N GLY A 161 11.01 9.64 10.60
CA GLY A 161 10.84 8.33 11.20
C GLY A 161 11.82 7.28 10.68
N THR A 162 11.50 6.02 10.89
CA THR A 162 12.30 4.87 10.44
C THR A 162 11.68 4.23 9.21
N VAL A 163 12.43 4.19 8.11
CA VAL A 163 12.01 3.62 6.83
C VAL A 163 12.87 2.40 6.51
N THR A 164 12.29 1.22 6.63
CA THR A 164 12.92 -0.06 6.31
C THR A 164 12.40 -0.59 4.98
N LEU A 165 13.30 -0.76 4.01
CA LEU A 165 13.02 -1.21 2.64
C LEU A 165 13.80 -2.48 2.35
N ARG A 166 13.12 -3.57 1.98
CA ARG A 166 13.76 -4.84 1.66
C ARG A 166 13.23 -5.44 0.36
N THR A 167 14.12 -5.76 -0.58
CA THR A 167 13.78 -6.59 -1.73
C THR A 167 14.81 -7.71 -1.92
N GLU A 168 14.45 -8.88 -2.44
CA GLU A 168 15.49 -9.88 -2.80
C GLU A 168 15.97 -9.63 -4.24
N HIS A 169 15.05 -9.27 -5.15
CA HIS A 169 15.35 -8.95 -6.54
C HIS A 169 14.61 -7.69 -6.98
N GLY A 170 15.33 -6.57 -7.01
CA GLY A 170 14.80 -5.28 -7.44
C GLY A 170 15.65 -4.12 -6.95
N ALA A 171 15.44 -2.96 -7.55
CA ALA A 171 16.05 -1.71 -7.14
C ALA A 171 15.26 -1.10 -5.97
N ILE A 172 15.97 -0.35 -5.13
CA ILE A 172 15.37 0.47 -4.08
C ILE A 172 15.67 1.94 -4.38
N SER A 173 14.65 2.79 -4.39
CA SER A 173 14.79 4.23 -4.53
C SER A 173 14.06 4.95 -3.41
N VAL A 174 14.75 5.84 -2.70
CA VAL A 174 14.21 6.60 -1.58
C VAL A 174 14.64 8.06 -1.65
N GLY A 175 13.65 8.96 -1.58
CA GLY A 175 13.85 10.40 -1.49
C GLY A 175 13.62 10.90 -0.07
N ALA A 176 14.58 11.61 0.52
CA ALA A 176 14.36 12.39 1.73
C ALA A 176 13.73 13.74 1.36
N ALA A 177 12.70 14.15 2.11
CA ALA A 177 12.05 15.44 1.90
C ALA A 177 13.00 16.62 2.12
N ARG A 178 12.64 17.79 1.57
CA ARG A 178 13.48 18.99 1.66
C ARG A 178 13.69 19.40 3.11
N GLY A 179 14.95 19.60 3.48
CA GLY A 179 15.34 20.02 4.82
C GLY A 179 15.37 18.91 5.87
N VAL A 180 15.06 17.66 5.49
CA VAL A 180 15.15 16.50 6.38
C VAL A 180 16.57 15.94 6.39
N SER A 181 17.18 15.87 7.57
CA SER A 181 18.44 15.15 7.80
C SER A 181 18.16 13.65 7.84
N ALA A 182 18.90 12.87 7.07
CA ALA A 182 18.70 11.44 6.93
C ALA A 182 19.99 10.63 7.11
N THR A 183 19.88 9.50 7.80
CA THR A 183 20.93 8.46 7.80
C THR A 183 20.54 7.34 6.85
N LEU A 184 21.53 6.75 6.18
CA LEU A 184 21.35 5.58 5.32
C LEU A 184 22.21 4.43 5.80
N ASP A 185 21.55 3.32 6.11
CA ASP A 185 22.14 1.99 6.22
C ASP A 185 21.68 1.19 4.98
N ALA A 186 22.60 0.96 4.04
CA ALA A 186 22.29 0.34 2.76
C ALA A 186 23.20 -0.87 2.48
N GLY A 187 22.58 -2.00 2.14
CA GLY A 187 23.29 -3.22 1.78
C GLY A 187 22.79 -3.81 0.46
N THR A 188 23.70 -4.05 -0.49
CA THR A 188 23.41 -4.83 -1.70
C THR A 188 24.46 -5.90 -1.95
N SER A 189 24.03 -7.13 -2.25
CA SER A 189 24.95 -8.23 -2.61
C SER A 189 25.42 -8.11 -4.06
N TYR A 190 24.49 -7.75 -4.96
CA TYR A 190 24.74 -7.60 -6.40
C TYR A 190 24.09 -6.32 -6.92
N GLY A 191 24.81 -5.21 -6.77
CA GLY A 191 24.40 -3.91 -7.27
C GLY A 191 25.30 -2.80 -6.76
N ARG A 192 24.82 -1.56 -6.89
CA ARG A 192 25.53 -0.35 -6.44
C ARG A 192 24.65 0.46 -5.49
N VAL A 193 25.29 1.07 -4.52
CA VAL A 193 24.65 2.07 -3.65
C VAL A 193 25.03 3.46 -4.15
N HIS A 194 24.02 4.27 -4.47
CA HIS A 194 24.17 5.68 -4.78
C HIS A 194 23.51 6.52 -3.69
N ASN A 195 24.31 7.31 -2.98
CA ASN A 195 23.84 8.16 -1.88
C ASN A 195 24.17 9.63 -2.18
N THR A 196 23.14 10.46 -2.24
CA THR A 196 23.21 11.93 -2.41
C THR A 196 22.38 12.66 -1.35
N LEU A 197 22.18 12.03 -0.19
CA LEU A 197 21.49 12.63 0.95
C LEU A 197 22.28 13.84 1.48
N LYS A 198 21.54 14.88 1.87
CA LYS A 198 22.05 16.11 2.48
C LYS A 198 21.54 16.17 3.91
N ASN A 199 22.43 16.46 4.85
CA ASN A 199 22.09 16.64 6.26
C ASN A 199 22.22 18.11 6.64
N ALA A 200 21.26 18.62 7.43
CA ALA A 200 21.35 19.93 8.04
C ALA A 200 22.43 19.93 9.15
N GLU A 201 23.14 21.04 9.31
CA GLU A 201 24.15 21.17 10.36
C GLU A 201 23.48 21.18 11.75
N GLY A 202 23.90 20.28 12.65
CA GLY A 202 23.61 20.38 14.09
C GLY A 202 22.32 19.75 14.61
N SER A 203 21.50 19.09 13.78
CA SER A 203 20.35 18.29 14.25
C SER A 203 20.65 16.78 14.16
N GLY A 204 20.05 15.99 15.05
CA GLY A 204 19.94 14.54 14.84
C GLY A 204 19.21 14.25 13.53
N ALA A 205 19.46 13.09 12.94
CA ALA A 205 18.70 12.68 11.76
C ALA A 205 17.25 12.41 12.16
N ASP A 206 16.32 13.09 11.49
CA ASP A 206 14.88 12.89 11.70
C ASP A 206 14.37 11.69 10.87
N LEU A 207 15.17 11.22 9.90
CA LEU A 207 14.86 10.11 9.01
C LEU A 207 15.97 9.04 9.06
N HIS A 208 15.61 7.84 9.45
CA HIS A 208 16.51 6.67 9.46
C HIS A 208 16.11 5.70 8.36
N ILE A 209 16.94 5.57 7.33
CA ILE A 209 16.68 4.70 6.18
C ILE A 209 17.52 3.44 6.31
N HIS A 210 16.85 2.28 6.34
CA HIS A 210 17.47 0.97 6.19
C HIS A 210 17.02 0.37 4.85
N ALA A 211 17.94 0.13 3.93
CA ALA A 211 17.64 -0.39 2.60
C ALA A 211 18.49 -1.64 2.31
N THR A 212 17.86 -2.76 1.99
CA THR A 212 18.58 -4.00 1.67
C THR A 212 18.03 -4.65 0.42
N THR A 213 18.90 -4.94 -0.55
CA THR A 213 18.57 -5.74 -1.73
C THR A 213 19.59 -6.84 -1.99
N ALA A 214 19.20 -8.05 -2.38
CA ALA A 214 20.20 -9.04 -2.80
C ALA A 214 20.67 -8.77 -4.24
N TYR A 215 19.75 -8.41 -5.14
CA TYR A 215 20.04 -8.07 -6.53
C TYR A 215 19.35 -6.77 -6.94
N GLY A 216 20.14 -5.71 -7.09
CA GLY A 216 19.65 -4.41 -7.53
C GLY A 216 20.43 -3.26 -6.94
N ASP A 217 20.20 -2.09 -7.51
CA ASP A 217 20.82 -0.85 -7.05
C ASP A 217 19.97 -0.20 -5.95
N ILE A 218 20.64 0.47 -5.02
CA ILE A 218 20.01 1.29 -3.98
C ILE A 218 20.34 2.74 -4.27
N THR A 219 19.32 3.58 -4.45
CA THR A 219 19.47 5.02 -4.63
C THR A 219 18.79 5.77 -3.50
N ALA A 220 19.56 6.57 -2.76
CA ALA A 220 19.06 7.51 -1.77
C ALA A 220 19.43 8.94 -2.16
N ARG A 221 18.47 9.86 -2.13
CA ARG A 221 18.69 11.27 -2.51
C ARG A 221 17.85 12.23 -1.68
N SER A 222 18.32 13.46 -1.49
CA SER A 222 17.48 14.55 -0.98
C SER A 222 16.81 15.30 -2.14
N LEU A 223 15.59 15.79 -1.91
CA LEU A 223 14.79 16.58 -2.89
C LEU A 223 15.07 18.10 -2.87
#